data_AF-A0A497LY35-F1
#
_entry.id   AF-A0A497LY35-F1
#
_cell.length_a   1.000
_cell.length_b   1.000
_cell.length_c   1.000
_cell.angle_alpha   90.00
_cell.angle_beta   90.00
_cell.angle_gamma   90.00
#
_symmetry.space_group_name_H-M   'P 1'
#
loop_
_entity.id
_entity.type
_entity.pdbx_description
1 polymer ?
#
loop_
_entity_poly.entity_id
_entity_poly.type
_entity_poly.pdbx_seq_one_letter_code
_entity_poly.pdbx_strand_id
1 'polypeptide(L)'
;MSKKVVLLMGSGKDMEFCQKIANHLKAFGIDYKFRVASAHKTPEKVLEILKEYENEKVVYITVAGRSNALSAFVDAHTSKPVIACPPYSEKFAGADIYSSLRVPSGIGSLVTIEPEGAAIAAAKIFALEDEELAKRVREYQLEKKREVEKADESVKS
;
A
#
# COMPACT_ATOMS: atom_id res chain seq x y z
N MET A 1 -19.67 -8.94 1.17
CA MET A 1 -18.52 -8.74 2.10
C MET A 1 -17.84 -7.43 1.74
N SER A 2 -17.60 -6.54 2.71
CA SER A 2 -16.90 -5.26 2.47
C SER A 2 -15.43 -5.50 2.11
N LYS A 3 -14.94 -4.77 1.11
CA LYS A 3 -13.54 -4.80 0.63
C LYS A 3 -12.79 -3.74 1.42
N LYS A 4 -11.70 -4.12 2.10
CA LYS A 4 -10.95 -3.17 2.92
C LYS A 4 -9.45 -3.33 2.79
N VAL A 5 -8.74 -2.23 2.98
CA VAL A 5 -7.28 -2.22 3.11
C VAL A 5 -6.87 -2.19 4.57
N VAL A 6 -5.93 -3.04 4.95
CA VAL A 6 -5.29 -2.97 6.27
C VAL A 6 -3.94 -2.26 6.10
N LEU A 7 -3.89 -1.00 6.55
CA LEU A 7 -2.69 -0.17 6.58
C LEU A 7 -1.90 -0.51 7.84
N LEU A 8 -0.92 -1.41 7.71
CA LEU A 8 -0.11 -1.90 8.81
C LEU A 8 1.25 -1.20 8.81
N MET A 9 1.48 -0.35 9.81
CA MET A 9 2.74 0.39 9.94
C MET A 9 3.63 -0.15 11.06
N GLY A 10 4.94 -0.11 10.83
CA GLY A 10 5.95 -0.60 11.78
C GLY A 10 6.12 0.31 13.00
N SER A 11 5.73 1.57 12.88
CA SER A 11 5.88 2.61 13.91
C SER A 11 4.73 3.61 13.82
N GLY A 12 4.23 4.08 14.96
CA GLY A 12 3.23 5.16 14.98
C GLY A 12 3.72 6.48 14.36
N LYS A 13 5.05 6.64 14.19
CA LYS A 13 5.65 7.78 13.48
C LYS A 13 5.32 7.78 11.99
N ASP A 14 4.96 6.64 11.41
CA ASP A 14 4.61 6.51 10.00
C ASP A 14 3.13 6.86 9.74
N MET A 15 2.37 7.26 10.76
CA MET A 15 0.93 7.55 10.66
C MET A 15 0.62 8.63 9.61
N GLU A 16 1.42 9.69 9.55
CA GLU A 16 1.22 10.76 8.56
C GLU A 16 1.37 10.23 7.12
N PHE A 17 2.34 9.34 6.89
CA PHE A 17 2.52 8.69 5.59
C PHE A 17 1.34 7.75 5.27
N CYS A 18 0.89 6.94 6.24
CA CYS A 18 -0.29 6.11 6.07
C CYS A 18 -1.56 6.93 5.80
N GLN A 19 -1.68 8.13 6.38
CA GLN A 19 -2.82 9.01 6.13
C GLN A 19 -2.87 9.49 4.68
N LYS A 20 -1.71 9.69 4.02
CA LYS A 20 -1.65 9.99 2.58
C LYS A 20 -2.24 8.83 1.77
N ILE A 21 -1.83 7.59 2.06
CA ILE A 21 -2.38 6.39 1.40
C ILE A 21 -3.90 6.31 1.62
N ALA A 22 -4.35 6.50 2.87
CA ALA A 22 -5.76 6.49 3.23
C ALA A 22 -6.58 7.54 2.48
N ASN A 23 -6.03 8.74 2.24
CA ASN A 23 -6.71 9.78 1.47
C ASN A 23 -6.95 9.35 0.01
N HIS A 24 -5.98 8.70 -0.63
CA HIS A 24 -6.18 8.13 -1.96
C HIS A 24 -7.17 6.95 -1.95
N LEU A 25 -7.15 6.09 -0.93
CA LEU A 25 -8.14 5.01 -0.78
C LEU A 25 -9.58 5.55 -0.67
N LYS A 26 -9.78 6.69 0.01
CA LYS A 26 -11.08 7.37 0.07
C LYS A 26 -11.57 7.82 -1.31
N ALA A 27 -10.68 8.32 -2.17
CA ALA A 27 -11.05 8.72 -3.53
C ALA A 27 -11.58 7.53 -4.35
N PHE A 28 -11.08 6.32 -4.08
CA PHE A 28 -11.59 5.08 -4.66
C PHE A 28 -12.79 4.49 -3.90
N GLY A 29 -13.24 5.10 -2.81
CA GLY A 29 -14.30 4.60 -1.95
C GLY A 29 -14.00 3.23 -1.33
N ILE A 30 -12.74 2.99 -0.98
CA ILE A 30 -12.28 1.74 -0.36
C ILE A 30 -12.16 1.94 1.15
N ASP A 31 -12.80 1.06 1.92
CA ASP A 31 -12.68 1.05 3.38
C ASP A 31 -11.24 0.74 3.80
N TYR A 32 -10.78 1.30 4.91
CA TYR A 32 -9.45 0.99 5.42
C TYR A 32 -9.40 0.97 6.95
N LYS A 33 -8.38 0.29 7.49
CA LYS A 33 -8.06 0.23 8.91
C LYS A 33 -6.57 0.48 9.13
N PHE A 34 -6.24 1.40 10.02
CA PHE A 34 -4.87 1.58 10.50
C PHE A 34 -4.54 0.58 11.59
N ARG A 35 -3.35 -0.01 11.53
CA ARG A 35 -2.78 -0.87 12.57
C ARG A 35 -1.31 -0.52 12.75
N VAL A 36 -0.81 -0.69 13.97
CA VAL A 36 0.60 -0.48 14.31
C VAL A 36 1.14 -1.75 14.95
N ALA A 37 2.14 -2.36 14.33
CA ALA A 37 2.91 -3.45 14.92
C ALA A 37 4.25 -3.58 14.17
N SER A 38 5.30 -3.91 14.90
CA SER A 38 6.66 -4.06 14.35
C SER A 38 7.03 -5.52 14.22
N ALA A 39 7.47 -5.95 13.04
CA ALA A 39 7.99 -7.31 12.84
C ALA A 39 9.22 -7.61 13.70
N HIS A 40 10.01 -6.60 14.06
CA HIS A 40 11.20 -6.78 14.91
C HIS A 40 10.90 -6.77 16.41
N LYS A 41 9.89 -5.99 16.83
CA LYS A 41 9.67 -5.70 18.28
C LYS A 41 8.42 -6.36 18.84
N THR A 42 7.42 -6.59 18.00
CA THR A 42 6.11 -7.14 18.38
C THR A 42 5.61 -8.11 17.29
N PRO A 43 6.40 -9.13 16.89
CA PRO A 43 6.02 -10.04 15.79
C PRO A 43 4.73 -10.80 16.09
N GLU A 44 4.48 -11.20 17.33
CA GLU A 44 3.25 -11.88 17.76
C GLU A 44 2.04 -10.98 17.52
N LYS A 45 2.18 -9.67 17.76
CA LYS A 45 1.11 -8.71 17.50
C LYS A 45 0.81 -8.59 16.00
N VAL A 46 1.82 -8.69 15.14
CA VAL A 46 1.61 -8.75 13.69
C VAL A 46 0.76 -9.98 13.35
N LEU A 47 1.12 -11.16 13.87
CA LEU A 47 0.37 -12.40 13.61
C LEU A 47 -1.07 -12.34 14.13
N GLU A 48 -1.30 -11.77 15.32
CA GLU A 48 -2.65 -11.52 15.83
C GLU A 48 -3.47 -10.64 14.87
N ILE A 49 -2.88 -9.55 14.37
CA ILE A 49 -3.52 -8.66 13.39
C ILE A 49 -3.91 -9.44 12.14
N LEU A 50 -3.03 -10.30 11.60
CA LEU A 50 -3.34 -11.08 10.39
C LEU A 50 -4.49 -12.06 10.62
N LYS A 51 -4.53 -12.70 11.79
CA LYS A 51 -5.59 -13.63 12.19
C LYS A 51 -6.96 -12.95 12.27
N GLU A 52 -7.02 -11.70 12.73
CA GLU A 52 -8.27 -10.93 12.77
C GLU A 52 -8.92 -10.77 11.39
N TYR A 53 -8.13 -10.74 10.30
CA TYR A 53 -8.61 -10.51 8.93
C TYR A 53 -8.52 -11.75 8.02
N GLU A 54 -8.19 -12.93 8.55
CA GLU A 54 -7.94 -14.15 7.78
C GLU A 54 -9.13 -14.52 6.89
N ASN A 55 -10.35 -14.39 7.41
CA ASN A 55 -11.61 -14.70 6.72
C ASN A 55 -12.20 -13.53 5.93
N GLU A 56 -11.49 -12.40 5.85
CA GLU A 56 -11.94 -11.20 5.15
C GLU A 56 -11.30 -11.03 3.77
N LYS A 57 -11.94 -10.24 2.89
CA LYS A 57 -11.38 -9.81 1.61
C LYS A 57 -10.55 -8.55 1.82
N VAL A 58 -9.27 -8.75 2.15
CA VAL A 58 -8.33 -7.66 2.46
C VAL A 58 -7.14 -7.63 1.51
N VAL A 59 -6.62 -6.42 1.32
CA VAL A 59 -5.26 -6.18 0.81
C VAL A 59 -4.49 -5.53 1.94
N TYR A 60 -3.30 -6.04 2.24
CA TYR A 60 -2.42 -5.41 3.21
C TYR A 60 -1.55 -4.37 2.51
N ILE A 61 -1.49 -3.16 3.07
CA ILE A 61 -0.45 -2.20 2.71
C ILE A 61 0.45 -2.04 3.93
N THR A 62 1.70 -2.45 3.78
CA THR A 62 2.70 -2.41 4.85
C THR A 62 3.60 -1.19 4.70
N VAL A 63 3.81 -0.48 5.81
CA VAL A 63 4.60 0.75 5.85
C VAL A 63 5.69 0.61 6.90
N ALA A 64 6.94 0.50 6.46
CA ALA A 64 8.10 0.49 7.36
C ALA A 64 9.30 1.14 6.67
N GLY A 65 9.90 2.12 7.33
CA GLY A 65 11.17 2.72 6.89
C GLY A 65 12.39 1.90 7.34
N ARG A 66 13.59 2.33 6.93
CA ARG A 66 14.87 1.63 7.16
C ARG A 66 14.84 0.23 6.53
N SER A 67 15.42 -0.77 7.21
CA SER A 67 15.29 -2.18 6.80
C SER A 67 13.86 -2.69 7.02
N ASN A 68 13.11 -2.79 5.93
CA ASN A 68 11.69 -3.16 5.90
C ASN A 68 11.49 -4.68 6.03
N ALA A 69 11.59 -5.18 7.26
CA ALA A 69 11.20 -6.57 7.54
C ALA A 69 9.68 -6.78 7.60
N LEU A 70 8.90 -5.73 7.86
CA LEU A 70 7.45 -5.84 8.07
C LEU A 70 6.73 -6.39 6.83
N SER A 71 7.10 -5.91 5.65
CA SER A 71 6.41 -6.30 4.41
C SER A 71 6.60 -7.77 4.08
N ALA A 72 7.85 -8.24 4.11
CA ALA A 72 8.17 -9.65 3.91
C ALA A 72 7.58 -10.54 5.02
N PHE A 73 7.61 -10.08 6.27
CA PHE A 73 7.01 -10.82 7.38
C PHE A 73 5.49 -11.00 7.20
N VAL A 74 4.78 -9.93 6.84
CA VAL A 74 3.32 -10.02 6.60
C VAL A 74 3.02 -10.95 5.44
N ASP A 75 3.72 -10.80 4.32
CA ASP A 75 3.52 -11.58 3.09
C ASP A 75 3.81 -13.08 3.28
N ALA A 76 4.83 -13.43 4.07
CA ALA A 76 5.12 -14.83 4.41
C ALA A 76 4.03 -15.51 5.25
N HIS A 77 3.15 -14.75 5.91
CA HIS A 77 2.17 -15.26 6.88
C HIS A 77 0.72 -15.02 6.46
N THR A 78 0.48 -14.72 5.19
CA THR A 78 -0.88 -14.50 4.66
C THR A 78 -0.99 -14.96 3.22
N SER A 79 -2.16 -15.46 2.83
CA SER A 79 -2.47 -15.74 1.42
C SER A 79 -3.04 -14.51 0.68
N LYS A 80 -3.22 -13.40 1.38
CA LYS A 80 -3.82 -12.16 0.85
C LYS A 80 -2.74 -11.32 0.17
N PRO A 81 -3.08 -10.48 -0.82
CA PRO A 81 -2.11 -9.59 -1.45
C PRO A 81 -1.48 -8.62 -0.45
N VAL A 82 -0.16 -8.44 -0.55
CA VAL A 82 0.62 -7.49 0.25
C VAL A 82 1.31 -6.49 -0.66
N ILE A 83 1.13 -5.21 -0.34
CA ILE A 83 1.78 -4.08 -1.01
C ILE A 83 2.71 -3.40 0.00
N ALA A 84 4.02 -3.48 -0.24
CA ALA A 84 5.02 -2.72 0.49
C ALA A 84 5.04 -1.28 -0.02
N CYS A 85 4.73 -0.33 0.87
CA CYS A 85 4.84 1.10 0.62
C CYS A 85 5.72 1.76 1.69
N PRO A 86 7.06 1.57 1.61
CA PRO A 86 7.97 2.15 2.59
C PRO A 86 8.04 3.67 2.42
N PRO A 87 8.06 4.46 3.52
CA PRO A 87 8.36 5.88 3.43
C PRO A 87 9.77 6.08 2.86
N TYR A 88 9.88 6.78 1.74
CA TYR A 88 11.17 7.00 1.07
C TYR A 88 12.13 7.79 1.97
N SER A 89 13.41 7.40 1.96
CA SER A 89 14.49 8.07 2.68
C SER A 89 15.68 8.28 1.78
N GLU A 90 16.21 9.50 1.73
CA GLU A 90 17.43 9.82 0.96
C GLU A 90 18.73 9.34 1.63
N LYS A 91 18.65 8.83 2.87
CA LYS A 91 19.81 8.31 3.58
C LYS A 91 20.45 7.17 2.79
N PHE A 92 21.78 7.15 2.76
CA PHE A 92 22.56 6.17 1.99
C PHE A 92 22.10 6.08 0.53
N ALA A 93 21.76 7.22 -0.08
CA ALA A 93 21.29 7.32 -1.46
C ALA A 93 20.07 6.45 -1.77
N GLY A 94 19.13 6.33 -0.83
CA GLY A 94 17.90 5.56 -1.04
C GLY A 94 18.05 4.05 -0.86
N ALA A 95 19.19 3.57 -0.34
CA ALA A 95 19.50 2.13 -0.24
C ALA A 95 18.48 1.33 0.60
N ASP A 96 17.70 1.98 1.47
CA ASP A 96 16.63 1.33 2.23
C ASP A 96 15.61 0.61 1.32
N ILE A 97 15.40 1.06 0.07
CA ILE A 97 14.45 0.44 -0.86
C ILE A 97 14.81 -1.02 -1.21
N TYR A 98 16.09 -1.37 -1.18
CA TYR A 98 16.54 -2.74 -1.46
C TYR A 98 15.97 -3.73 -0.43
N SER A 99 15.71 -3.29 0.79
CA SER A 99 15.08 -4.13 1.83
C SER A 99 13.62 -4.51 1.51
N SER A 100 12.95 -3.74 0.64
CA SER A 100 11.59 -4.06 0.16
C SER A 100 11.62 -4.86 -1.15
N LEU A 101 12.63 -4.63 -2.00
CA LEU A 101 12.77 -5.28 -3.31
C LEU A 101 13.37 -6.69 -3.25
N ARG A 102 14.33 -6.92 -2.36
CA ARG A 102 15.10 -8.18 -2.29
C ARG A 102 14.56 -9.08 -1.19
N VAL A 103 13.60 -9.93 -1.55
CA VAL A 103 12.98 -10.93 -0.68
C VAL A 103 13.41 -12.36 -1.06
N PRO A 104 13.39 -13.33 -0.13
CA PRO A 104 13.68 -14.74 -0.42
C PRO A 104 12.56 -15.39 -1.24
N SER A 105 12.84 -16.56 -1.83
CA SER A 105 11.86 -17.35 -2.58
C SER A 105 10.61 -17.68 -1.74
N GLY A 106 9.42 -17.57 -2.34
CA GLY A 106 8.14 -17.80 -1.67
C GLY A 106 7.51 -16.56 -1.04
N ILE A 107 8.22 -15.43 -1.03
CA ILE A 107 7.72 -14.11 -0.62
C ILE A 107 7.72 -13.22 -1.87
N GLY A 108 6.64 -12.46 -2.08
CA GLY A 108 6.36 -11.73 -3.32
C GLY A 108 5.60 -10.42 -3.14
N SER A 109 5.74 -9.74 -2.00
CA SER A 109 5.09 -8.44 -1.77
C SER A 109 5.37 -7.44 -2.91
N LEU A 110 4.31 -6.81 -3.44
CA LEU A 110 4.43 -5.79 -4.48
C LEU A 110 5.01 -4.50 -3.88
N VAL A 111 5.99 -3.88 -4.53
CA VAL A 111 6.64 -2.67 -4.01
C VAL A 111 6.22 -1.44 -4.81
N THR A 112 5.81 -0.38 -4.10
CA THR A 112 5.61 0.96 -4.65
C THR A 112 5.94 2.01 -3.59
N ILE A 113 6.67 3.06 -3.94
CA ILE A 113 7.10 4.07 -2.96
C ILE A 113 6.13 5.24 -2.82
N GLU A 114 5.22 5.40 -3.79
CA GLU A 114 4.25 6.50 -3.80
C GLU A 114 2.95 6.09 -3.10
N PRO A 115 2.44 6.90 -2.14
CA PRO A 115 1.18 6.61 -1.46
C PRO A 115 -0.02 6.41 -2.40
N GLU A 116 -0.10 7.22 -3.46
CA GLU A 116 -1.11 7.07 -4.52
C GLU A 116 -0.98 5.72 -5.24
N GLY A 117 0.26 5.33 -5.55
CA GLY A 117 0.59 4.07 -6.18
C GLY A 117 0.10 2.86 -5.38
N ALA A 118 0.26 2.90 -4.06
CA ALA A 118 -0.22 1.85 -3.17
C ALA A 118 -1.76 1.76 -3.15
N ALA A 119 -2.44 2.91 -3.11
CA ALA A 119 -3.89 2.97 -3.11
C ALA A 119 -4.50 2.48 -4.44
N ILE A 120 -3.98 2.93 -5.59
CA ILE A 120 -4.48 2.49 -6.90
C ILE A 120 -4.16 1.01 -7.17
N ALA A 121 -3.02 0.50 -6.68
CA ALA A 121 -2.71 -0.92 -6.76
C ALA A 121 -3.74 -1.77 -5.98
N ALA A 122 -4.07 -1.38 -4.75
CA ALA A 122 -5.13 -2.03 -3.98
C ALA A 122 -6.50 -1.93 -4.67
N ALA A 123 -6.83 -0.75 -5.22
CA ALA A 123 -8.07 -0.55 -5.97
C ALA A 123 -8.17 -1.47 -7.18
N LYS A 124 -7.08 -1.62 -7.95
CA LYS A 124 -7.01 -2.52 -9.12
C LYS A 124 -7.17 -3.99 -8.74
N ILE A 125 -6.62 -4.42 -7.60
CA ILE A 125 -6.81 -5.79 -7.10
C ILE A 125 -8.30 -6.04 -6.83
N PHE A 126 -8.96 -5.13 -6.10
CA PHE A 126 -10.39 -5.26 -5.80
C PHE A 126 -11.29 -5.12 -7.03
N ALA A 127 -10.87 -4.32 -8.02
CA ALA A 127 -11.59 -4.07 -9.26
C ALA A 127 -11.73 -5.32 -10.15
N LEU A 128 -10.91 -6.36 -9.95
CA LEU A 128 -11.06 -7.65 -10.65
C LEU A 128 -12.43 -8.30 -10.38
N GLU A 129 -13.04 -7.99 -9.23
CA GLU A 129 -14.36 -8.47 -8.82
C GLU A 129 -15.33 -7.30 -8.54
N ASP A 130 -15.11 -6.13 -9.14
CA ASP A 130 -15.90 -4.92 -8.91
C ASP A 130 -15.95 -4.03 -10.15
N GLU A 131 -17.00 -4.14 -10.95
CA GLU A 131 -17.12 -3.35 -12.18
C GLU A 131 -17.21 -1.84 -11.92
N GLU A 132 -17.86 -1.43 -10.84
CA GLU A 132 -18.00 -0.02 -10.45
C GLU A 132 -16.68 0.56 -9.95
N LEU A 133 -15.91 -0.17 -9.17
CA LEU A 133 -14.54 0.24 -8.82
C LEU A 133 -13.62 0.23 -10.04
N ALA A 134 -13.75 -0.75 -10.94
CA ALA A 134 -12.98 -0.78 -12.19
C ALA A 134 -13.25 0.46 -13.04
N LYS A 135 -14.50 0.92 -13.11
CA LYS A 135 -14.88 2.17 -13.76
C LYS A 135 -14.22 3.38 -13.07
N ARG A 136 -14.31 3.48 -11.75
CA ARG A 136 -13.65 4.55 -10.97
C ARG A 136 -12.14 4.60 -11.19
N VAL A 137 -11.47 3.45 -11.23
CA VAL A 137 -10.03 3.37 -11.55
C VAL A 137 -9.73 3.90 -12.95
N ARG A 138 -10.54 3.53 -13.97
CA ARG A 138 -10.38 4.03 -15.34
C ARG A 138 -10.59 5.54 -15.44
N GLU A 139 -11.61 6.06 -14.76
CA GLU A 139 -11.90 7.50 -14.70
C GLU A 139 -10.75 8.27 -14.04
N TYR A 140 -10.23 7.77 -12.91
CA TYR A 140 -9.07 8.34 -12.24
C TYR A 140 -7.84 8.41 -13.15
N GLN A 141 -7.54 7.32 -13.87
CA GLN A 141 -6.42 7.30 -14.82
C GLN A 141 -6.63 8.25 -16.00
N LEU A 142 -7.87 8.44 -16.45
CA LEU A 142 -8.19 9.41 -17.51
C LEU A 142 -8.03 10.85 -17.02
N GLU A 143 -8.39 11.13 -15.77
CA GLU A 143 -8.14 12.43 -15.14
C GLU A 143 -6.63 12.75 -15.10
N LYS A 144 -5.78 11.80 -14.72
CA LYS A 144 -4.32 11.97 -14.75
C LYS A 144 -3.76 12.25 -16.15
N LYS A 145 -4.33 11.66 -17.19
CA LYS A 145 -3.96 12.00 -18.58
C LYS A 145 -4.34 13.44 -18.93
N ARG A 146 -5.56 13.86 -18.59
CA ARG A 146 -6.05 15.22 -18.81
C ARG A 146 -5.26 16.28 -18.04
N GLU A 147 -4.77 15.96 -16.84
CA GLU A 147 -3.87 16.84 -16.06
C GLU A 147 -2.59 17.14 -16.85
N VAL A 148 -1.97 16.11 -17.45
CA VAL A 148 -0.76 16.27 -18.27
C VAL A 148 -1.03 17.06 -19.55
N GLU A 149 -2.12 16.76 -20.25
CA GLU A 149 -2.52 17.49 -21.47
C GLU A 149 -2.73 18.98 -21.20
N LYS A 150 -3.46 19.32 -20.13
CA LYS A 150 -3.66 20.72 -19.70
C LYS A 150 -2.35 21.41 -19.31
N ALA A 151 -1.45 20.70 -18.64
CA ALA A 151 -0.14 21.25 -18.26
C ALA A 151 0.69 21.61 -19.50
N ASP A 152 0.70 20.75 -20.54
CA ASP A 152 1.36 21.02 -21.81
C ASP A 152 0.76 22.23 -22.54
N GLU A 153 -0.57 22.37 -22.55
CA GLU A 153 -1.23 23.56 -23.11
C GLU A 153 -0.83 24.86 -22.38
N SER A 154 -0.69 24.81 -21.05
CA SER A 154 -0.38 25.99 -20.23
C SER A 154 1.05 26.53 -20.38
N VAL A 155 1.99 25.73 -20.90
CA VAL A 155 3.39 26.15 -21.09
C VAL A 155 3.70 26.57 -22.53
N LYS A 156 2.75 26.40 -23.45
CA LYS A 156 2.88 26.80 -24.86
C LYS A 156 2.53 28.28 -25.11
N SER A 157 1.93 28.94 -24.12
CA SER A 157 1.68 30.40 -24.08
C SER A 157 2.85 31.16 -23.47
#